data_AF-A0A433QAC4-F1
#
_entry.id   AF-A0A433QAC4-F1
#
_cell.length_a   1.000
_cell.length_b   1.000
_cell.length_c   1.000
_cell.angle_alpha   90.00
_cell.angle_beta   90.00
_cell.angle_gamma   90.00
#
_symmetry.space_group_name_H-M   'P 1'
#
loop_
_entity.id
_entity.type
_entity.pdbx_description
1 polymer ?
#
loop_
_entity_poly.entity_id
_entity_poly.type
_entity_poly.pdbx_seq_one_letter_code
_entity_poly.pdbx_strand_id
1 'polypeptide(L)'
;MCMLFRFMGQVQMASGKLFKVASGMSDKERKHPPKLGAIVVYKCQELSKDGVPRFPIYLGVAADKTKPTDPDMTSKGGNQAGKPATGHNDD
;
A
#
# COMPACT_ATOMS: atom_id res chain seq x y z
N MET A 1 2.38 6.45 6.57
CA MET A 1 1.58 6.07 5.38
C MET A 1 0.91 4.73 5.64
N CYS A 2 -0.26 4.47 5.06
CA CYS A 2 -1.02 3.26 5.35
C CYS A 2 -1.60 2.63 4.08
N MET A 3 -1.70 1.30 4.06
CA MET A 3 -2.17 0.53 2.92
C MET A 3 -3.18 -0.53 3.33
N LEU A 4 -3.98 -0.96 2.37
CA LEU A 4 -4.92 -2.05 2.54
C LEU A 4 -4.20 -3.38 2.33
N PHE A 5 -4.25 -4.27 3.32
CA PHE A 5 -3.70 -5.61 3.20
C PHE A 5 -4.58 -6.49 2.29
N ARG A 6 -3.92 -7.17 1.36
CA ARG A 6 -4.50 -8.11 0.39
C ARG A 6 -3.85 -9.49 0.58
N PHE A 7 -4.40 -10.48 -0.10
CA PHE A 7 -3.97 -11.86 0.03
C PHE A 7 -2.50 -12.05 -0.40
N MET A 8 -1.79 -13.02 0.22
CA MET A 8 -0.38 -13.35 -0.09
C MET A 8 0.61 -12.18 0.04
N GLY A 9 0.46 -11.32 1.05
CA GLY A 9 1.40 -10.21 1.29
C GLY A 9 1.34 -9.08 0.25
N GLN A 10 0.27 -9.06 -0.56
CA GLN A 10 -0.05 -7.93 -1.40
C GLN A 10 -0.62 -6.80 -0.55
N VAL A 11 -0.36 -5.56 -0.94
CA VAL A 11 -0.90 -4.36 -0.32
C VAL A 11 -1.38 -3.40 -1.39
N GLN A 12 -2.42 -2.63 -1.07
CA GLN A 12 -3.00 -1.63 -1.96
C GLN A 12 -2.94 -0.24 -1.33
N MET A 13 -2.47 0.71 -2.13
CA MET A 13 -2.46 2.15 -1.83
C MET A 13 -3.84 2.78 -1.97
N ALA A 14 -4.01 4.00 -1.44
CA ALA A 14 -5.26 4.74 -1.63
C ALA A 14 -5.46 5.14 -3.10
N SER A 15 -4.37 5.42 -3.81
CA SER A 15 -4.30 5.59 -5.27
C SER A 15 -4.68 4.34 -6.07
N GLY A 16 -4.88 3.19 -5.42
CA GLY A 16 -5.25 1.93 -6.07
C GLY A 16 -4.05 1.09 -6.53
N LYS A 17 -2.81 1.60 -6.41
CA LYS A 17 -1.59 0.85 -6.76
C LYS A 17 -1.44 -0.39 -5.88
N LEU A 18 -1.20 -1.53 -6.51
CA LEU A 18 -0.99 -2.83 -5.87
C LEU A 18 0.48 -3.22 -5.97
N PHE A 19 1.07 -3.66 -4.85
CA PHE A 19 2.41 -4.24 -4.85
C PHE A 19 2.58 -5.23 -3.70
N LYS A 20 3.69 -5.96 -3.69
CA LYS A 20 4.01 -6.91 -2.62
C LYS A 20 4.95 -6.28 -1.61
N VAL A 21 4.66 -6.47 -0.32
CA VAL A 21 5.60 -6.17 0.75
C VAL A 21 6.11 -7.49 1.30
N ALA A 22 7.41 -7.74 1.16
CA ALA A 22 8.06 -8.96 1.69
C ALA A 22 8.96 -8.65 2.89
N SER A 23 9.35 -7.39 3.06
CA SER A 23 10.30 -6.91 4.06
C SER A 23 9.59 -6.25 5.25
N GLY A 24 10.09 -6.50 6.46
CA GLY A 24 9.53 -5.96 7.71
C GLY A 24 8.42 -6.80 8.34
N MET A 25 7.85 -7.79 7.62
CA MET A 25 6.95 -8.76 8.23
C MET A 25 7.74 -9.80 9.03
N SER A 26 7.41 -9.96 10.31
CA SER A 26 7.93 -11.04 11.15
C SER A 26 7.46 -12.41 10.65
N ASP A 27 8.17 -13.48 10.97
CA ASP A 27 7.74 -14.83 10.59
C ASP A 27 6.37 -15.21 11.16
N LYS A 28 6.00 -14.65 12.32
CA LYS A 28 4.66 -14.81 12.91
C LYS A 28 3.58 -14.20 12.02
N GLU A 29 3.79 -13.01 11.47
CA GLU A 29 2.86 -12.36 10.54
C GLU A 29 2.86 -13.02 9.16
N ARG A 30 3.96 -13.67 8.75
CA ARG A 30 3.95 -14.50 7.54
C ARG A 30 3.12 -15.77 7.72
N LYS A 31 3.19 -16.41 8.89
CA LYS A 31 2.37 -17.58 9.23
C LYS A 31 0.90 -17.20 9.49
N HIS A 32 0.67 -16.03 10.08
CA HIS A 32 -0.64 -15.48 10.40
C HIS A 32 -0.79 -14.11 9.76
N PRO A 33 -1.04 -14.05 8.43
CA PRO A 33 -1.18 -12.79 7.75
C PRO A 33 -2.33 -11.96 8.34
N PRO A 34 -2.21 -10.62 8.32
CA PRO A 34 -3.32 -9.74 8.67
C PRO A 34 -4.59 -10.10 7.89
N LYS A 35 -5.75 -9.78 8.48
CA LYS A 35 -7.04 -10.02 7.81
C LYS A 35 -7.08 -9.28 6.47
N LEU A 36 -7.72 -9.90 5.48
CA LEU A 36 -7.99 -9.23 4.20
C LEU A 36 -8.77 -7.94 4.47
N GLY A 37 -8.29 -6.82 3.93
CA GLY A 37 -8.88 -5.51 4.17
C GLY A 37 -8.40 -4.81 5.44
N ALA A 38 -7.48 -5.40 6.22
CA ALA A 38 -6.85 -4.69 7.34
C ALA A 38 -5.99 -3.53 6.84
N ILE A 39 -5.93 -2.43 7.59
CA ILE A 39 -5.02 -1.33 7.28
C ILE A 39 -3.68 -1.62 7.93
N VAL A 40 -2.61 -1.55 7.14
CA VAL A 40 -1.23 -1.76 7.58
C VAL A 40 -0.44 -0.46 7.43
N VAL A 41 0.45 -0.21 8.37
CA VAL A 41 1.39 0.91 8.33
C VAL A 41 2.66 0.43 7.66
N TYR A 42 3.20 1.27 6.79
CA TYR A 42 4.48 1.02 6.16
C TYR A 42 5.30 2.30 6.11
N LYS A 43 6.60 2.13 5.88
CA LYS A 43 7.55 3.21 5.62
C LYS A 43 8.30 2.93 4.33
N CYS A 44 8.57 3.97 3.57
CA CYS A 44 9.47 3.96 2.43
C CYS A 44 10.33 5.23 2.49
N GLN A 45 11.49 5.20 1.86
CA GLN A 45 12.38 6.36 1.81
C GLN A 45 12.12 7.22 0.58
N GLU A 46 11.84 6.58 -0.56
CA GLU A 46 11.60 7.24 -1.84
C GLU A 46 10.46 6.56 -2.59
N LEU A 47 9.89 7.29 -3.55
CA LEU A 47 8.93 6.76 -4.53
C LEU A 47 9.63 6.62 -5.89
N SER A 48 9.25 5.60 -6.66
CA SER A 48 9.62 5.46 -8.07
C SER A 48 9.02 6.61 -8.90
N LYS A 49 9.49 6.76 -10.14
CA LYS A 49 8.92 7.71 -11.13
C LYS A 49 7.42 7.54 -11.32
N ASP A 50 6.94 6.30 -11.20
CA ASP A 50 5.52 5.95 -11.31
C ASP A 50 4.75 6.13 -9.99
N GLY A 51 5.36 6.73 -8.95
CA GLY A 51 4.74 6.92 -7.64
C GLY A 51 4.61 5.65 -6.79
N VAL A 52 5.35 4.58 -7.13
CA VAL A 52 5.36 3.32 -6.37
C VAL A 52 6.44 3.38 -5.27
N PRO A 53 6.14 3.09 -4.00
CA PRO A 53 7.13 3.03 -2.93
C PRO A 53 8.31 2.12 -3.24
N ARG A 54 9.53 2.65 -3.15
CA ARG A 54 10.76 1.86 -3.24
C ARG A 54 11.15 1.37 -1.87
N PHE A 55 11.49 0.08 -1.81
CA PHE A 55 11.85 -0.62 -0.57
C PHE A 55 10.84 -0.38 0.57
N PRO A 56 9.54 -0.68 0.37
CA PRO A 56 8.56 -0.54 1.42
C PRO A 56 8.86 -1.52 2.56
N ILE A 57 8.89 -1.00 3.78
CA ILE A 57 9.08 -1.76 5.01
C ILE A 57 7.74 -1.76 5.74
N TYR A 58 7.20 -2.95 5.95
CA TYR A 58 6.01 -3.15 6.78
C TYR A 58 6.36 -2.83 8.25
N LEU A 59 5.51 -2.06 8.93
CA LEU A 59 5.70 -1.69 10.33
C LEU A 59 4.69 -2.35 11.28
N GLY A 60 3.48 -2.67 10.81
CA GLY A 60 2.43 -3.25 11.65
C GLY A 60 1.04 -3.04 11.09
N VAL A 61 0.04 -3.63 11.74
CA VAL A 61 -1.38 -3.37 11.48
C VAL A 61 -1.81 -2.11 12.23
N ALA A 62 -2.43 -1.16 11.54
CA ALA A 62 -3.13 -0.03 12.15
C ALA A 62 -4.60 -0.40 12.37
N ALA A 63 -4.91 -0.93 13.55
CA ALA A 63 -6.28 -1.28 13.92
C ALA A 63 -7.18 -0.03 14.10
N ASP A 64 -6.58 1.13 14.33
CA ASP A 64 -7.23 2.44 14.44
C ASP A 64 -7.69 3.00 13.09
N LYS A 65 -7.12 2.52 11.97
CA LYS A 65 -7.40 3.06 10.63
C LYS A 65 -8.32 2.15 9.86
N THR A 66 -9.25 2.79 9.14
CA THR A 66 -10.24 2.11 8.30
C THR A 66 -10.00 2.32 6.80
N LYS A 67 -9.10 3.23 6.42
CA LYS A 67 -8.80 3.57 5.03
C LYS A 67 -7.29 3.62 4.77
N PRO A 68 -6.81 3.20 3.59
CA PRO A 68 -5.43 3.41 3.18
C PRO A 68 -5.18 4.92 2.97
N THR A 69 -3.93 5.34 3.08
CA THR A 69 -3.51 6.72 2.87
C THR A 69 -2.15 6.75 2.20
N ASP A 70 -2.08 7.44 1.08
CA ASP A 70 -0.87 7.59 0.29
C ASP A 70 0.17 8.47 1.01
N PRO A 71 1.46 8.26 0.74
CA PRO A 71 2.50 9.21 1.08
C PRO A 71 2.24 10.51 0.33
N ASP A 72 1.97 11.57 1.08
CA ASP A 72 2.04 12.93 0.55
C ASP A 72 3.53 13.33 0.45
N MET A 73 4.16 13.01 -0.68
CA MET A 73 5.53 13.45 -1.02
C MET A 73 5.51 14.72 -1.89
N THR A 74 4.40 15.47 -1.88
CA THR A 74 4.11 16.53 -2.85
C THR A 74 4.91 17.82 -2.62
N SER A 75 5.96 17.78 -1.79
CA SER A 75 6.93 18.87 -1.64
C SER A 75 8.23 18.64 -2.41
N LYS A 76 8.18 18.05 -3.63
CA LYS A 76 9.11 18.29 -4.76
C LYS A 76 8.92 17.22 -5.85
N GLY A 77 8.21 17.60 -6.93
CA GLY A 77 8.36 17.02 -8.28
C GLY A 77 8.09 15.53 -8.44
N GLY A 78 6.84 15.16 -8.74
CA GLY A 78 6.50 13.82 -9.22
C GLY A 78 5.07 13.78 -9.75
N ASN A 79 4.94 13.65 -11.06
CA ASN A 79 3.67 13.74 -11.79
C ASN A 79 2.73 12.59 -11.41
N GLN A 80 1.43 12.90 -11.39
CA GLN A 80 0.35 12.00 -11.00
C GLN A 80 0.36 10.73 -11.87
N ALA A 81 0.39 9.55 -11.26
CA ALA A 81 0.29 8.29 -11.99
C ALA A 81 -0.77 7.39 -11.36
N GLY A 82 -1.85 7.18 -12.11
CA GLY A 82 -2.84 6.12 -11.89
C GLY A 82 -4.19 6.64 -11.44
N LYS A 83 -5.02 7.09 -12.39
CA LYS A 83 -6.47 7.01 -12.21
C LYS A 83 -6.85 5.57 -11.84
N PRO A 84 -7.80 5.33 -10.93
CA PRO A 84 -8.36 4.00 -10.75
C PRO A 84 -8.99 3.57 -12.08
N ALA A 85 -8.71 2.36 -12.53
CA ALA A 85 -9.47 1.72 -13.58
C ALA A 85 -10.86 1.40 -13.02
N THR A 86 -11.75 2.40 -13.03
CA THR A 86 -13.19 2.16 -12.88
C THR A 86 -13.65 1.62 -14.22
N GLY A 87 -13.74 0.29 -14.33
CA GLY A 87 -14.52 -0.33 -15.39
C GLY A 87 -16.00 0.00 -15.17
N HIS A 88 -16.63 0.62 -16.15
CA HIS A 88 -18.08 0.58 -16.32
C HIS A 88 -18.32 -0.25 -17.59
N ASN A 89 -18.96 -1.41 -17.42
CA ASN A 89 -19.53 -2.16 -18.53
C ASN A 89 -20.95 -1.62 -18.70
N ASP A 90 -21.33 -1.17 -19.90
CA ASP A 90 -22.73 -1.05 -20.30
C ASP A 90 -22.82 -1.25 -21.84
N ASP A 91 -23.59 -2.29 -22.20
CA ASP A 91 -24.15 -2.74 -23.50
C ASP A 91 -23.23 -3.03 -24.72
#